data_AF-A0A5C3NVM0-F1
#
_entry.id   AF-A0A5C3NVM0-F1
#
_cell.length_a   1.000
_cell.length_b   1.000
_cell.length_c   1.000
_cell.angle_alpha   90.00
_cell.angle_beta   90.00
_cell.angle_gamma   90.00
#
_symmetry.space_group_name_H-M   'P 1'
#
loop_
_entity.id
_entity.type
_entity.pdbx_description
1 polymer ?
#
loop_
_entity_poly.entity_id
_entity_poly.type
_entity_poly.pdbx_seq_one_letter_code
_entity_poly.pdbx_strand_id
1 'polypeptide(L)'
;IAKKPVAGELRQGLWKLSSSTTKDALGCLPMFEGMRVMVTENIAFGRQIVNGTEGVVKKVIYEVRDDIAYAAVAYIHVPGSGKFSEDLEEDVVPIFPVKKHFQVRMSVGGKSKSPWVSRGQLPLVPAYAYTDYKSQGKSLNYAIVDV
;
A
#
# COMPACT_ATOMS: atom_id res chain seq x y z
N ILE A 1 -3.28 18.89 20.04
CA ILE A 1 -2.72 17.67 20.70
C ILE A 1 -1.99 16.84 19.65
N ALA A 2 -0.67 16.74 19.72
CA ALA A 2 0.10 15.92 18.80
C ALA A 2 -0.24 14.43 19.03
N LYS A 3 -0.64 13.72 17.98
CA LYS A 3 -0.91 12.28 18.07
C LYS A 3 0.42 11.54 18.24
N LYS A 4 0.58 10.81 19.34
CA LYS A 4 1.78 10.00 19.59
C LYS A 4 1.76 8.71 18.74
N PRO A 5 2.89 8.25 18.21
CA PRO A 5 3.00 6.93 17.60
C PRO A 5 2.56 5.84 18.57
N VAL A 6 1.89 4.82 18.05
CA VAL A 6 1.51 3.64 18.83
C VAL A 6 2.76 2.75 19.02
N ALA A 7 2.98 2.25 20.23
CA ALA A 7 4.17 1.47 20.60
C ALA A 7 3.82 0.09 21.19
N GLY A 8 4.83 -0.73 21.43
CA GLY A 8 4.72 -2.02 22.13
C GLY A 8 3.86 -3.07 21.41
N GLU A 9 3.21 -3.94 22.18
CA GLU A 9 2.35 -5.03 21.67
C GLU A 9 1.18 -4.50 20.84
N LEU A 10 0.64 -3.34 21.21
CA LEU A 10 -0.45 -2.72 20.46
C LEU A 10 -0.03 -2.39 19.03
N ARG A 11 1.20 -1.89 18.83
CA ARG A 11 1.74 -1.65 17.48
C ARG A 11 1.82 -2.94 16.67
N GLN A 12 2.35 -4.00 17.28
CA GLN A 12 2.47 -5.31 16.62
C GLN A 12 1.10 -5.89 16.26
N GLY A 13 0.11 -5.78 17.15
CA GLY A 13 -1.26 -6.20 16.89
C GLY A 13 -1.90 -5.41 15.74
N LEU A 14 -1.70 -4.10 15.71
CA LEU A 14 -2.19 -3.25 14.61
C LEU A 14 -1.57 -3.64 13.26
N TRP A 15 -0.30 -4.05 13.22
CA TRP A 15 0.34 -4.48 11.97
C TRP A 15 -0.24 -5.78 11.40
N LYS A 16 -0.84 -6.63 12.24
CA LYS A 16 -1.44 -7.91 11.85
C LYS A 16 -2.91 -7.79 11.41
N LEU A 17 -3.49 -6.59 11.43
CA LEU A 17 -4.87 -6.39 11.00
C LEU A 17 -5.04 -6.69 9.50
N SER A 18 -6.21 -7.23 9.14
CA SER A 18 -6.56 -7.56 7.75
C SER A 18 -6.61 -6.33 6.85
N SER A 19 -6.34 -6.54 5.55
CA SER A 19 -6.46 -5.51 4.51
C SER A 19 -7.85 -4.86 4.47
N SER A 20 -8.91 -5.64 4.71
CA SER A 20 -10.30 -5.14 4.81
C SER A 20 -10.48 -4.12 5.92
N THR A 21 -9.87 -4.35 7.08
CA THR A 21 -9.94 -3.44 8.23
C THR A 21 -9.10 -2.18 7.97
N THR A 22 -7.93 -2.35 7.34
CA THR A 22 -6.95 -1.28 7.17
C THR A 22 -7.11 -0.52 5.85
N LYS A 23 -8.14 -0.83 5.04
CA LYS A 23 -8.36 -0.27 3.69
C LYS A 23 -7.11 -0.41 2.81
N ASP A 24 -6.52 -1.59 2.81
CA ASP A 24 -5.30 -1.95 2.08
C ASP A 24 -4.02 -1.24 2.52
N ALA A 25 -4.04 -0.38 3.55
CA ALA A 25 -2.80 0.11 4.18
C ALA A 25 -2.19 -1.00 5.05
N LEU A 26 -1.46 -1.93 4.45
CA LEU A 26 -0.89 -3.10 5.12
C LEU A 26 0.09 -2.71 6.22
N GLY A 27 0.12 -3.50 7.31
CA GLY A 27 1.00 -3.25 8.44
C GLY A 27 2.47 -3.53 8.14
N CYS A 28 2.71 -4.54 7.31
CA CYS A 28 4.00 -4.84 6.72
C CYS A 28 3.76 -5.12 5.23
N LEU A 29 4.58 -4.51 4.36
CA LEU A 29 4.58 -4.76 2.93
C LEU A 29 6.02 -5.08 2.54
N PRO A 30 6.40 -6.36 2.48
CA PRO A 30 7.68 -6.76 1.92
C PRO A 30 7.72 -6.35 0.45
N MET A 31 8.78 -5.67 0.04
CA MET A 31 9.00 -5.30 -1.36
C MET A 31 10.42 -5.64 -1.77
N PHE A 32 10.57 -5.99 -3.05
CA PHE A 32 11.83 -6.29 -3.68
C PHE A 32 11.78 -5.83 -5.13
N GLU A 33 12.93 -5.59 -5.74
CA GLU A 33 13.03 -5.22 -7.16
C GLU A 33 12.52 -6.37 -8.03
N GLY A 34 11.70 -6.07 -9.04
CA GLY A 34 11.01 -7.05 -9.87
C GLY A 34 9.65 -7.50 -9.35
N MET A 35 9.25 -7.08 -8.13
CA MET A 35 7.94 -7.42 -7.58
C MET A 35 6.80 -6.78 -8.38
N ARG A 36 5.78 -7.58 -8.75
CA ARG A 36 4.54 -7.05 -9.32
C ARG A 36 3.69 -6.44 -8.22
N VAL A 37 3.28 -5.20 -8.44
CA VAL A 37 2.46 -4.44 -7.50
C VAL A 37 1.29 -3.77 -8.20
N MET A 38 0.24 -3.48 -7.43
CA MET A 38 -0.95 -2.76 -7.86
C MET A 38 -1.12 -1.51 -7.03
N VAL A 39 -1.39 -0.39 -7.69
CA VAL A 39 -1.73 0.88 -7.07
C VAL A 39 -3.15 0.81 -6.50
N THR A 40 -3.35 1.29 -5.28
CA THR A 40 -4.63 1.21 -4.55
C THR A 40 -5.33 2.56 -4.38
N GLU A 41 -4.76 3.63 -4.94
CA GLU A 41 -5.25 5.01 -4.83
C GLU A 41 -5.11 5.71 -6.19
N ASN A 42 -5.90 6.76 -6.41
CA ASN A 42 -5.72 7.60 -7.60
C ASN A 42 -4.59 8.61 -7.35
N ILE A 43 -3.44 8.39 -7.98
CA ILE A 43 -2.25 9.22 -7.78
C ILE A 43 -2.17 10.31 -8.87
N ALA A 44 -2.32 9.92 -10.13
CA ALA A 44 -2.22 10.84 -11.27
C ALA A 44 -3.12 10.39 -12.43
N PHE A 45 -4.34 10.92 -12.47
CA PHE A 45 -5.32 10.60 -13.52
C PHE A 45 -4.80 10.88 -14.94
N GLY A 46 -4.14 12.03 -15.15
CA GLY A 46 -3.60 12.41 -16.46
C GLY A 46 -2.46 11.51 -16.97
N ARG A 47 -1.92 10.64 -16.12
CA ARG A 47 -0.88 9.64 -16.47
C ARG A 47 -1.36 8.20 -16.25
N GLN A 48 -2.67 8.00 -16.11
CA GLN A 48 -3.30 6.70 -15.90
C GLN A 48 -2.79 5.92 -14.66
N ILE A 49 -2.23 6.63 -13.67
CA ILE A 49 -1.83 6.04 -12.38
C ILE A 49 -3.01 6.15 -11.42
N VAL A 50 -3.91 5.19 -11.56
CA VAL A 50 -5.19 5.11 -10.84
C VAL A 50 -5.26 3.85 -10.00
N ASN A 51 -6.28 3.75 -9.16
CA ASN A 51 -6.55 2.52 -8.43
C ASN A 51 -6.72 1.35 -9.41
N GLY A 52 -5.93 0.32 -9.21
CA GLY A 52 -5.92 -0.89 -10.02
C GLY A 52 -4.82 -0.96 -11.06
N THR A 53 -4.09 0.14 -11.32
CA THR A 53 -2.93 0.15 -12.21
C THR A 53 -1.86 -0.79 -11.68
N GLU A 54 -1.42 -1.72 -12.52
CA GLU A 54 -0.32 -2.63 -12.20
C GLU A 54 1.02 -2.08 -12.66
N GLY A 55 2.09 -2.48 -11.98
CA GLY A 55 3.45 -2.16 -12.36
C GLY A 55 4.47 -3.08 -11.70
N VAL A 56 5.74 -2.82 -11.97
CA VAL A 56 6.86 -3.58 -11.44
C VAL A 56 7.74 -2.68 -10.58
N VAL A 57 8.06 -3.11 -9.37
CA VAL A 57 8.98 -2.40 -8.47
C VAL A 57 10.37 -2.36 -9.13
N LYS A 58 10.89 -1.17 -9.39
CA LYS A 58 12.26 -0.95 -9.86
C LYS A 58 13.22 -0.74 -8.70
N LYS A 59 12.80 0.04 -7.72
CA LYS A 59 13.62 0.38 -6.55
C LYS A 59 12.74 0.86 -5.41
N VAL A 60 13.18 0.61 -4.18
CA VAL A 60 12.55 1.17 -2.98
C VAL A 60 13.61 1.84 -2.12
N ILE A 61 13.31 3.04 -1.66
CA ILE A 61 14.14 3.76 -0.69
C ILE A 61 13.46 3.67 0.67
N TYR A 62 14.22 3.24 1.67
CA TYR A 62 13.76 3.10 3.04
C TYR A 62 14.45 4.11 3.96
N GLU A 63 13.69 4.62 4.92
CA GLU A 63 14.19 5.32 6.10
C GLU A 63 14.06 4.39 7.31
N VAL A 64 15.15 4.17 8.03
CA VAL A 64 15.13 3.35 9.25
C VAL A 64 14.90 4.25 10.46
N ARG A 65 13.89 3.91 11.28
CA ARG A 65 13.59 4.58 12.55
C ARG A 65 13.24 3.52 13.59
N ASP A 66 13.86 3.58 14.76
CA ASP A 66 13.68 2.59 15.84
C ASP A 66 13.81 1.13 15.34
N ASP A 67 14.85 0.87 14.53
CA ASP A 67 15.13 -0.44 13.89
C ASP A 67 14.03 -0.95 12.93
N ILE A 68 13.11 -0.07 12.52
CA ILE A 68 12.04 -0.38 11.59
C ILE A 68 12.26 0.39 10.29
N ALA A 69 12.27 -0.32 9.17
CA ALA A 69 12.36 0.27 7.84
C ALA A 69 10.99 0.78 7.37
N TYR A 70 10.90 2.07 7.06
CA TYR A 70 9.74 2.72 6.48
C TYR A 70 10.05 3.07 5.03
N ALA A 71 9.25 2.59 4.09
CA ALA A 71 9.44 2.96 2.69
C ALA A 71 9.14 4.46 2.52
N ALA A 72 10.13 5.24 2.09
CA ALA A 72 10.00 6.67 1.85
C ALA A 72 9.47 6.93 0.43
N VAL A 73 9.91 6.13 -0.53
CA VAL A 73 9.44 6.15 -1.92
C VAL A 73 9.67 4.79 -2.58
N ALA A 74 8.76 4.38 -3.44
CA ALA A 74 8.96 3.26 -4.36
C ALA A 74 8.88 3.76 -5.81
N TYR A 75 9.86 3.38 -6.62
CA TYR A 75 9.87 3.65 -8.07
C TYR A 75 9.25 2.46 -8.78
N ILE A 76 8.12 2.68 -9.43
CA ILE A 76 7.36 1.63 -10.11
C ILE A 76 7.39 1.89 -11.61
N HIS A 77 7.77 0.87 -12.37
CA HIS A 77 7.64 0.88 -13.82
C HIS A 77 6.20 0.53 -14.21
N VAL A 78 5.52 1.47 -14.86
CA VAL A 78 4.14 1.37 -15.35
C VAL A 78 4.14 1.68 -16.85
N PRO A 79 4.08 0.67 -17.72
CA PRO A 79 4.13 0.87 -19.16
C PRO A 79 3.08 1.86 -19.67
N GLY A 80 3.49 2.81 -20.51
CA GLY A 80 2.62 3.83 -21.10
C GLY A 80 2.24 4.99 -20.16
N SER A 81 2.85 5.08 -18.97
CA SER A 81 2.66 6.22 -18.07
C SER A 81 3.44 7.47 -18.48
N GLY A 82 4.37 7.31 -19.43
CA GLY A 82 5.20 8.36 -20.01
C GLY A 82 6.31 8.83 -19.08
N LYS A 83 6.99 9.90 -19.49
CA LYS A 83 8.06 10.53 -18.70
C LYS A 83 7.45 11.31 -17.52
N PHE A 84 7.77 10.91 -16.28
CA PHE A 84 7.28 11.59 -15.08
C PHE A 84 8.07 12.86 -14.76
N SER A 85 9.40 12.78 -14.82
CA SER A 85 10.35 13.89 -14.68
C SER A 85 11.60 13.62 -15.52
N GLU A 86 12.41 14.65 -15.80
CA GLU A 86 13.62 14.51 -16.63
C GLU A 86 14.62 13.49 -16.06
N ASP A 87 14.77 13.48 -14.74
CA ASP A 87 15.71 12.62 -13.99
C ASP A 87 15.28 11.15 -13.87
N LEU A 88 14.05 10.80 -14.28
CA LEU A 88 13.53 9.44 -14.16
C LEU A 88 13.47 8.75 -15.51
N GLU A 89 13.68 7.44 -15.53
CA GLU A 89 13.44 6.62 -16.73
C GLU A 89 12.00 6.82 -17.26
N GLU A 90 11.83 6.61 -18.57
CA GLU A 90 10.48 6.58 -19.14
C GLU A 90 9.64 5.50 -18.46
N ASP A 91 8.35 5.78 -18.28
CA ASP A 91 7.40 4.90 -17.60
C ASP A 91 7.70 4.58 -16.13
N VAL A 92 8.67 5.28 -15.49
CA VAL A 92 8.97 5.13 -14.06
C VAL A 92 8.31 6.24 -13.26
N VAL A 93 7.47 5.82 -12.31
CA VAL A 93 6.68 6.71 -11.45
C VAL A 93 7.13 6.57 -9.99
N PRO A 94 7.46 7.68 -9.31
CA PRO A 94 7.71 7.66 -7.88
C PRO A 94 6.38 7.62 -7.11
N ILE A 95 6.24 6.65 -6.21
CA ILE A 95 5.07 6.48 -5.36
C ILE A 95 5.46 6.73 -3.91
N PHE A 96 4.74 7.64 -3.27
CA PHE A 96 4.99 8.08 -1.90
C PHE A 96 3.95 7.51 -0.92
N PRO A 97 4.29 7.34 0.36
CA PRO A 97 3.35 6.91 1.37
C PRO A 97 2.15 7.85 1.50
N VAL A 98 0.96 7.26 1.57
CA VAL A 98 -0.29 7.98 1.85
C VAL A 98 -0.78 7.66 3.25
N LYS A 99 -1.48 8.61 3.87
CA LYS A 99 -2.06 8.44 5.21
C LYS A 99 -3.48 7.89 5.10
N LYS A 100 -3.72 6.70 5.63
CA LYS A 100 -5.07 6.12 5.76
C LYS A 100 -5.55 6.15 7.20
N HIS A 101 -6.84 6.41 7.37
CA HIS A 101 -7.54 6.40 8.64
C HIS A 101 -8.55 5.25 8.69
N PHE A 102 -8.51 4.46 9.75
CA PHE A 102 -9.44 3.34 9.96
C PHE A 102 -9.76 3.17 11.46
N GLN A 103 -10.93 2.60 11.73
CA GLN A 103 -11.33 2.25 13.09
C GLN A 103 -10.89 0.83 13.41
N VAL A 104 -10.45 0.62 14.65
CA VAL A 104 -10.09 -0.70 15.15
C VAL A 104 -11.01 -1.03 16.30
N ARG A 105 -11.73 -2.16 16.24
CA ARG A 105 -12.53 -2.64 17.38
C ARG A 105 -11.59 -3.30 18.39
N MET A 106 -11.65 -2.85 19.64
CA MET A 106 -10.76 -3.29 20.71
C MET A 106 -11.58 -3.49 21.98
N SER A 107 -11.32 -4.56 22.73
CA SER A 107 -11.84 -4.70 24.09
C SER A 107 -10.77 -4.25 25.07
N VAL A 108 -11.06 -3.22 25.87
CA VAL A 108 -10.15 -2.70 26.90
C VAL A 108 -10.88 -2.74 28.22
N GLY A 109 -10.45 -3.61 29.13
CA GLY A 109 -11.09 -3.79 30.44
C GLY A 109 -12.56 -4.23 30.36
N GLY A 110 -12.89 -5.12 29.41
CA GLY A 110 -14.25 -5.63 29.20
C GLY A 110 -15.20 -4.68 28.48
N LYS A 111 -14.76 -3.46 28.11
CA LYS A 111 -15.54 -2.51 27.33
C LYS A 111 -15.05 -2.45 25.89
N SER A 112 -15.98 -2.59 24.95
CA SER A 112 -15.71 -2.43 23.52
C SER A 112 -15.48 -0.95 23.19
N LYS A 113 -14.35 -0.64 22.56
CA LYS A 113 -13.99 0.69 22.04
C LYS A 113 -13.60 0.56 20.58
N SER A 114 -13.84 1.63 19.81
CA SER A 114 -13.48 1.70 18.38
C SER A 114 -12.61 2.93 18.08
N PRO A 115 -11.37 3.00 18.61
CA PRO A 115 -10.49 4.13 18.32
C PRO A 115 -10.15 4.25 16.83
N TRP A 116 -9.96 5.49 16.39
CA TRP A 116 -9.42 5.82 15.08
C TRP A 116 -7.89 5.76 15.10
N VAL A 117 -7.33 4.98 14.19
CA VAL A 117 -5.89 4.85 13.95
C VAL A 117 -5.56 5.47 12.60
N SER A 118 -4.36 6.07 12.49
CA SER A 118 -3.82 6.52 11.21
C SER A 118 -2.53 5.77 10.89
N ARG A 119 -2.38 5.34 9.63
CA ARG A 119 -1.18 4.66 9.13
C ARG A 119 -0.68 5.37 7.87
N GLY A 120 0.61 5.67 7.82
CA GLY A 120 1.31 6.01 6.58
C GLY A 120 1.83 4.74 5.94
N GLN A 121 1.52 4.49 4.67
CA GLN A 121 2.01 3.33 3.91
C GLN A 121 1.96 3.66 2.42
N LEU A 122 2.84 3.05 1.62
CA LEU A 122 2.71 3.11 0.17
C LEU A 122 1.33 2.58 -0.26
N PRO A 123 0.63 3.24 -1.19
CA PRO A 123 -0.66 2.77 -1.70
C PRO A 123 -0.47 1.60 -2.68
N LEU A 124 0.28 0.58 -2.29
CA LEU A 124 0.65 -0.57 -3.11
C LEU A 124 0.28 -1.88 -2.42
N VAL A 125 -0.12 -2.86 -3.21
CA VAL A 125 -0.31 -4.26 -2.77
C VAL A 125 0.35 -5.21 -3.77
N PRO A 126 0.77 -6.42 -3.36
CA PRO A 126 1.24 -7.42 -4.30
C PRO A 126 0.19 -7.75 -5.37
N ALA A 127 0.62 -7.85 -6.63
CA ALA A 127 -0.24 -8.04 -7.80
C ALA A 127 -0.16 -9.48 -8.37
N TYR A 128 -0.17 -10.47 -7.48
CA TYR A 128 -0.07 -11.89 -7.86
C TYR A 128 -1.37 -12.67 -7.65
N ALA A 129 -2.18 -12.25 -6.68
CA ALA A 129 -3.45 -12.87 -6.37
C ALA A 129 -4.45 -11.78 -5.98
N TYR A 130 -5.67 -11.89 -6.49
CA TYR A 130 -6.76 -10.97 -6.21
C TYR A 130 -7.95 -11.77 -5.72
N THR A 131 -8.73 -11.18 -4.83
CA THR A 131 -10.09 -11.68 -4.60
C THR A 131 -10.95 -11.34 -5.81
N ASP A 132 -11.96 -12.15 -6.09
CA ASP A 132 -13.01 -11.92 -7.08
C ASP A 132 -13.58 -10.49 -7.03
N TYR A 133 -13.81 -9.97 -5.82
CA TYR A 133 -14.30 -8.60 -5.63
C TYR A 133 -13.31 -7.53 -6.12
N LYS A 134 -12.00 -7.77 -5.98
CA LYS A 134 -10.94 -6.81 -6.36
C LYS A 134 -10.59 -6.87 -7.85
N SER A 135 -10.99 -7.95 -8.54
CA SER A 135 -10.87 -8.07 -10.00
C SER A 135 -12.14 -7.61 -10.75
N GLN A 136 -13.26 -7.42 -10.06
CA GLN A 136 -14.52 -6.98 -10.70
C GLN A 136 -14.32 -5.68 -11.49
N GLY A 137 -14.76 -5.69 -12.75
CA GLY A 137 -14.63 -4.55 -13.66
C GLY A 137 -13.26 -4.41 -14.33
N LYS A 138 -12.34 -5.37 -14.16
CA LYS A 138 -11.04 -5.39 -14.84
C LYS A 138 -11.01 -6.37 -16.00
N SER A 139 -10.34 -5.98 -17.06
CA SER A 139 -9.90 -6.89 -18.11
C SER A 139 -8.57 -7.51 -17.71
N LEU A 140 -8.58 -8.81 -17.41
CA LEU A 140 -7.37 -9.59 -17.19
C LEU A 140 -7.06 -10.40 -18.44
N ASN A 141 -5.88 -10.22 -19.05
CA ASN A 141 -5.49 -10.99 -20.23
C ASN A 141 -5.33 -12.49 -19.91
N TYR A 142 -4.90 -12.80 -18.70
CA TYR A 142 -4.70 -14.16 -18.18
C TYR A 142 -5.04 -14.19 -16.69
N ALA A 143 -5.74 -15.23 -16.24
CA ALA A 143 -6.08 -15.44 -14.83
C ALA A 143 -6.05 -16.94 -14.48
N ILE A 144 -5.58 -17.26 -13.27
CA ILE A 144 -5.74 -18.58 -12.66
C ILE A 144 -6.78 -18.42 -11.55
N VAL A 145 -7.83 -19.23 -11.57
CA VAL A 145 -8.92 -19.17 -10.60
C VAL A 145 -8.89 -20.41 -9.73
N ASP A 146 -8.80 -20.21 -8.42
CA ASP A 146 -9.01 -21.25 -7.41
C ASP A 146 -10.50 -21.25 -7.05
N VAL A 147 -11.19 -22.39 -7.23
CA VAL A 147 -12.66 -22.53 -7.16
C VAL A 147 -13.11 -23.46 -6.04
#